data_AF-A0A7S0K5D8-F1
#
_entry.id   AF-A0A7S0K5D8-F1
#
_cell.length_a   1.000
_cell.length_b   1.000
_cell.length_c   1.000
_cell.angle_alpha   90.00
_cell.angle_beta   90.00
_cell.angle_gamma   90.00
#
_symmetry.space_group_name_H-M   'P 1'
#
loop_
_entity.id
_entity.type
_entity.pdbx_description
1 polymer ?
#
loop_
_entity_poly.entity_id
_entity_poly.type
_entity_poly.pdbx_seq_one_letter_code
_entity_poly.pdbx_strand_id
1 'polypeptide(L)'
;AAKHEQESESVRKLFVEKLDVDAEVADILIAEGFTSLEEVAYVPMQEMLEIEAFDEDTVTELRTRAKDALLTMEIAREEKVEEVSQDLRDLEGVTPELLAKLADGGIHTRDDLADLAV
;
A
#
# COMPACT_ATOMS: atom_id res chain seq x y z
N ALA A 1 -17.74 -13.88 -10.69
CA ALA A 1 -16.64 -14.83 -10.93
C ALA A 1 -15.39 -14.07 -11.39
N ALA A 2 -15.30 -13.65 -12.66
CA ALA A 2 -14.07 -13.01 -13.20
C ALA A 2 -13.55 -11.79 -12.41
N LYS A 3 -14.43 -10.89 -11.92
CA LYS A 3 -14.01 -9.73 -11.13
C LYS A 3 -13.41 -10.11 -9.77
N HIS A 4 -13.98 -11.13 -9.11
CA HIS A 4 -13.49 -11.61 -7.83
C HIS A 4 -12.15 -12.35 -7.96
N GLU A 5 -11.97 -13.15 -9.02
CA GLU A 5 -10.68 -13.79 -9.32
C GLU A 5 -9.57 -12.75 -9.53
N GLN A 6 -9.85 -11.67 -10.27
CA GLN A 6 -8.87 -10.61 -10.52
C GLN A 6 -8.54 -9.81 -9.26
N GLU A 7 -9.53 -9.53 -8.40
CA GLU A 7 -9.33 -8.90 -7.10
C GLU A 7 -8.44 -9.78 -6.21
N SER A 8 -8.73 -11.09 -6.09
CA SER A 8 -7.92 -12.03 -5.32
C SER A 8 -6.49 -12.17 -5.84
N GLU A 9 -6.27 -12.15 -7.16
CA GLU A 9 -4.91 -12.19 -7.73
C GLU A 9 -4.09 -10.94 -7.34
N SER A 10 -4.72 -9.76 -7.38
CA SER A 10 -4.04 -8.52 -7.00
C SER A 10 -3.68 -8.47 -5.51
N VAL A 11 -4.57 -8.94 -4.64
CA VAL A 11 -4.32 -9.04 -3.19
C VAL A 11 -3.24 -10.08 -2.90
N ARG A 12 -3.28 -11.24 -3.56
CA ARG A 12 -2.25 -12.27 -3.43
C ARG A 12 -0.87 -11.71 -3.77
N LYS A 13 -0.76 -11.00 -4.88
CA LYS A 13 0.50 -10.36 -5.29
C LYS A 13 0.96 -9.34 -4.25
N LEU A 14 0.04 -8.52 -3.73
CA LEU A 14 0.33 -7.55 -2.68
C LEU A 14 0.93 -8.24 -1.45
N PHE A 15 0.31 -9.31 -0.95
CA PHE A 15 0.78 -10.02 0.23
C PHE A 15 2.11 -10.72 0.00
N VAL A 16 2.28 -11.43 -1.12
CA VAL A 16 3.56 -12.07 -1.46
C VAL A 16 4.69 -11.03 -1.53
N GLU A 17 4.45 -9.89 -2.18
CA GLU A 17 5.49 -8.86 -2.35
C GLU A 17 5.79 -8.07 -1.07
N LYS A 18 4.75 -7.68 -0.31
CA LYS A 18 4.89 -6.74 0.81
C LYS A 18 5.05 -7.42 2.16
N LEU A 19 4.53 -8.64 2.33
CA LEU A 19 4.71 -9.43 3.54
C LEU A 19 5.85 -10.45 3.42
N ASP A 20 6.47 -10.59 2.24
CA ASP A 20 7.54 -11.55 1.96
C ASP A 20 7.13 -13.00 2.34
N VAL A 21 5.94 -13.39 1.88
CA VAL A 21 5.34 -14.71 2.12
C VAL A 21 5.17 -15.47 0.81
N ASP A 22 4.99 -16.79 0.90
CA ASP A 22 4.62 -17.57 -0.27
C ASP A 22 3.13 -17.41 -0.65
N ALA A 23 2.76 -17.98 -1.79
CA ALA A 23 1.41 -17.90 -2.30
C ALA A 23 0.38 -18.68 -1.46
N GLU A 24 0.82 -19.67 -0.68
CA GLU A 24 -0.06 -20.49 0.17
C GLU A 24 -0.49 -19.70 1.40
N VAL A 25 0.47 -19.02 2.07
CA VAL A 25 0.19 -18.11 3.18
C VAL A 25 -0.69 -16.93 2.73
N ALA A 26 -0.41 -16.36 1.55
CA ALA A 26 -1.24 -15.30 0.98
C ALA A 26 -2.68 -15.77 0.72
N ASP A 27 -2.86 -17.01 0.26
CA ASP A 27 -4.19 -17.58 0.00
C ASP A 27 -4.98 -17.85 1.26
N ILE A 28 -4.31 -18.29 2.33
CA ILE A 28 -4.93 -18.44 3.65
C ILE A 28 -5.48 -17.08 4.11
N LEU A 29 -4.67 -16.02 4.06
CA LEU A 29 -5.12 -14.67 4.44
C LEU A 29 -6.33 -14.22 3.60
N ILE A 30 -6.32 -14.45 2.29
CA ILE A 30 -7.44 -14.09 1.40
C ILE A 30 -8.70 -14.91 1.73
N ALA A 31 -8.55 -16.20 2.02
CA ALA A 31 -9.67 -17.07 2.38
C ALA A 31 -10.34 -16.64 3.69
N GLU A 32 -9.56 -16.11 4.62
CA GLU A 32 -10.01 -15.52 5.89
C GLU A 32 -10.54 -14.08 5.73
N GLY A 33 -10.50 -13.53 4.52
CA GLY A 33 -11.12 -12.24 4.17
C GLY A 33 -10.19 -11.04 4.25
N PHE A 34 -8.89 -11.22 4.45
CA PHE A 34 -7.92 -10.12 4.39
C PHE A 34 -7.73 -9.65 2.95
N THR A 35 -7.80 -8.33 2.77
CA THR A 35 -7.71 -7.68 1.45
C THR A 35 -6.64 -6.57 1.39
N SER A 36 -6.10 -6.18 2.55
CA SER A 36 -5.15 -5.07 2.68
C SER A 36 -4.06 -5.32 3.73
N LEU A 37 -2.97 -4.55 3.66
CA LEU A 37 -1.88 -4.63 4.65
C LEU A 37 -2.30 -4.06 6.00
N GLU A 38 -3.20 -3.08 6.00
CA GLU A 38 -3.76 -2.45 7.19
C GLU A 38 -4.56 -3.44 8.02
N GLU A 39 -5.38 -4.28 7.38
CA GLU A 39 -6.10 -5.34 8.06
C GLU A 39 -5.11 -6.30 8.73
N VAL A 40 -4.09 -6.77 8.00
CA VAL A 40 -3.04 -7.63 8.58
C VAL A 40 -2.33 -6.93 9.74
N ALA A 41 -1.98 -5.65 9.62
CA ALA A 41 -1.25 -4.92 10.66
C ALA A 41 -2.05 -4.69 11.95
N TYR A 42 -3.36 -4.42 11.83
CA TYR A 42 -4.17 -3.83 12.90
C TYR A 42 -5.32 -4.69 13.41
N VAL A 43 -5.69 -5.78 12.72
CA VAL A 43 -6.66 -6.76 13.26
C VAL A 43 -6.17 -7.29 14.62
N PRO A 44 -7.07 -7.50 15.60
CA PRO A 44 -6.71 -8.05 16.89
C PRO A 44 -5.94 -9.37 16.76
N MET A 45 -4.93 -9.55 17.61
CA MET A 45 -4.07 -10.74 17.56
C MET A 45 -4.88 -12.02 17.74
N GLN A 46 -5.92 -11.97 18.57
CA GLN A 46 -6.82 -13.10 18.81
C GLN A 46 -7.55 -13.53 17.52
N GLU A 47 -8.00 -12.59 16.70
CA GLU A 47 -8.69 -12.90 15.43
C GLU A 47 -7.74 -13.56 14.43
N MET A 48 -6.49 -13.10 14.36
CA MET A 48 -5.48 -13.76 13.51
C MET A 48 -5.10 -15.16 14.01
N LEU A 49 -5.17 -15.40 15.32
CA LEU A 49 -4.91 -16.70 15.93
C LEU A 49 -6.08 -17.70 15.79
N GLU A 50 -7.24 -17.25 15.31
CA GLU A 50 -8.33 -18.15 14.92
C GLU A 50 -8.04 -18.89 13.60
N ILE A 51 -7.07 -18.39 12.81
CA ILE A 51 -6.61 -19.03 11.59
C ILE A 51 -5.77 -20.25 11.97
N GLU A 52 -6.31 -21.46 11.79
CA GLU A 52 -5.69 -22.73 12.22
C GLU A 52 -4.25 -22.93 11.69
N ALA A 53 -3.91 -22.31 10.55
CA ALA A 53 -2.60 -22.44 9.92
C ALA A 53 -1.51 -21.54 10.56
N PHE A 54 -1.87 -20.58 11.42
CA PHE A 54 -0.92 -19.63 12.01
C PHE A 54 -0.75 -19.82 13.51
N ASP A 55 0.49 -19.68 13.96
CA ASP A 55 0.84 -19.60 15.38
C ASP A 55 1.15 -18.15 15.79
N GLU A 56 1.37 -17.92 17.09
CA GLU A 56 1.63 -16.59 17.65
C GLU A 56 2.88 -15.92 17.06
N ASP A 57 3.92 -16.70 16.78
CA ASP A 57 5.15 -16.21 16.17
C ASP A 57 4.89 -15.76 14.73
N THR A 58 4.18 -16.58 13.93
CA THR A 58 3.81 -16.27 12.55
C THR A 58 2.92 -15.04 12.47
N VAL A 59 1.88 -14.95 13.31
CA VAL A 59 1.00 -13.78 13.37
C VAL A 59 1.81 -12.52 13.73
N THR A 60 2.67 -12.60 14.74
CA THR A 60 3.49 -11.45 15.15
C THR A 60 4.42 -10.99 14.04
N GLU A 61 5.02 -11.92 13.31
CA GLU A 61 5.87 -11.62 12.16
C GLU A 61 5.09 -10.97 11.01
N LEU A 62 3.96 -11.56 10.59
CA LEU A 62 3.10 -11.00 9.54
C LEU A 62 2.68 -9.57 9.87
N ARG A 63 2.26 -9.32 11.11
CA ARG A 63 1.88 -7.99 11.59
C ARG A 63 3.03 -7.00 11.57
N THR A 64 4.22 -7.44 11.93
CA THR A 64 5.43 -6.60 11.93
C THR A 64 5.78 -6.21 10.50
N ARG A 65 5.86 -7.20 9.60
CA ARG A 65 6.14 -6.96 8.17
C ARG A 65 5.09 -6.07 7.51
N ALA A 66 3.81 -6.24 7.84
CA ALA A 66 2.74 -5.38 7.35
C ALA A 66 2.95 -3.92 7.77
N LYS A 67 3.29 -3.67 9.04
CA LYS A 67 3.57 -2.31 9.55
C LYS A 67 4.81 -1.71 8.90
N ASP A 68 5.87 -2.50 8.73
CA ASP A 68 7.10 -2.04 8.09
C ASP A 68 6.87 -1.70 6.61
N ALA A 69 6.08 -2.51 5.90
CA ALA A 69 5.69 -2.25 4.52
C ALA A 69 4.87 -0.96 4.41
N LEU A 70 3.88 -0.77 5.27
CA LEU A 70 3.09 0.47 5.33
C LEU A 70 3.96 1.69 5.62
N LEU A 71 4.87 1.60 6.59
CA LEU A 71 5.81 2.69 6.89
C LEU A 71 6.70 3.02 5.69
N THR A 72 7.24 2.01 5.02
CA THR A 72 8.08 2.19 3.83
C THR A 72 7.31 2.85 2.70
N MET A 73 6.05 2.49 2.51
CA MET A 73 5.17 3.09 1.51
C MET A 73 4.87 4.55 1.82
N GLU A 74 4.63 4.90 3.09
CA GLU A 74 4.42 6.28 3.50
C GLU A 74 5.69 7.14 3.35
N ILE A 75 6.86 6.59 3.69
CA ILE A 75 8.14 7.29 3.46
C ILE A 75 8.35 7.55 1.96
N ALA A 76 8.16 6.53 1.11
CA ALA A 76 8.31 6.69 -0.34
C ALA A 76 7.30 7.70 -0.92
N ARG A 77 6.10 7.77 -0.35
CA ARG A 77 5.10 8.78 -0.71
C ARG A 77 5.55 10.18 -0.30
N GLU A 78 6.08 10.33 0.90
CA GLU A 78 6.60 11.61 1.41
C GLU A 78 7.80 12.10 0.57
N GLU A 79 8.76 11.22 0.25
CA GLU A 79 9.91 11.55 -0.61
C GLU A 79 9.47 12.05 -1.99
N LYS A 80 8.49 11.39 -2.62
CA LYS A 80 7.94 11.86 -3.92
C LYS A 80 7.28 13.23 -3.82
N VAL A 81 6.60 13.51 -2.70
CA VAL A 81 6.05 14.85 -2.46
C VAL A 81 7.19 15.85 -2.25
N GLU A 82 8.28 15.44 -1.60
CA GLU A 82 9.48 16.26 -1.42
C GLU A 82 10.21 16.63 -2.73
N GLU A 83 10.08 15.83 -3.79
CA GLU A 83 10.65 16.11 -5.11
C GLU A 83 9.91 17.23 -5.87
N VAL A 84 8.71 17.60 -5.44
CA VAL A 84 7.90 18.63 -6.09
C VAL A 84 8.21 20.02 -5.53
N SER A 85 8.38 21.04 -6.36
CA SER A 85 8.65 22.42 -5.91
C SER A 85 7.58 22.95 -4.94
N GLN A 86 7.99 23.76 -3.96
CA GLN A 86 7.06 24.34 -2.99
C GLN A 86 5.95 25.16 -3.66
N ASP A 87 6.27 25.92 -4.70
CA ASP A 87 5.28 26.71 -5.45
C ASP A 87 4.16 25.86 -6.06
N LEU A 88 4.44 24.59 -6.38
CA LEU A 88 3.43 23.63 -6.85
C LEU A 88 2.67 22.97 -5.69
N ARG A 89 3.31 22.78 -4.52
CA ARG A 89 2.63 22.28 -3.31
C ARG A 89 1.67 23.30 -2.71
N ASP A 90 2.02 24.58 -2.78
CA ASP A 90 1.24 25.69 -2.25
C ASP A 90 0.07 26.11 -3.16
N LEU A 91 -0.09 25.47 -4.33
CA LEU A 91 -1.21 25.74 -5.22
C LEU A 91 -2.54 25.30 -4.59
N GLU A 92 -3.49 26.24 -4.56
CA GLU A 92 -4.83 26.00 -4.04
C GLU A 92 -5.52 24.86 -4.82
N GLY A 93 -6.00 23.84 -4.09
CA GLY A 93 -6.66 22.67 -4.67
C GLY A 93 -5.72 21.51 -5.02
N VAL A 94 -4.41 21.65 -4.81
CA VAL A 94 -3.43 20.57 -4.98
C VAL A 94 -3.28 19.79 -3.67
N THR A 95 -3.69 18.51 -3.67
CA THR A 95 -3.55 17.62 -2.51
C THR A 95 -2.25 16.80 -2.60
N PRO A 96 -1.75 16.21 -1.49
CA PRO A 96 -0.60 15.30 -1.53
C PRO A 96 -0.77 14.11 -2.48
N GLU A 97 -1.98 13.55 -2.60
CA GLU A 97 -2.27 12.50 -3.58
C GLU A 97 -2.13 13.00 -5.02
N LEU A 98 -2.52 14.25 -5.29
CA LEU A 98 -2.36 14.86 -6.61
C LEU A 98 -0.89 15.17 -6.91
N LEU A 99 -0.14 15.67 -5.93
CA LEU A 99 1.31 15.90 -6.05
C LEU A 99 2.07 14.64 -6.41
N ALA A 100 1.79 13.53 -5.73
CA ALA A 100 2.41 12.25 -6.04
C ALA A 100 2.13 11.81 -7.49
N LYS A 101 0.90 12.00 -7.99
CA LYS A 101 0.55 11.70 -9.38
C LYS A 101 1.22 12.63 -10.40
N LEU A 102 1.38 13.90 -10.06
CA LEU A 102 2.10 14.87 -10.89
C LEU A 102 3.58 14.52 -10.97
N ALA A 103 4.21 14.21 -9.84
CA ALA A 103 5.60 13.75 -9.76
C ALA A 103 5.82 12.46 -10.57
N ASP A 104 4.93 11.47 -10.45
CA ASP A 104 4.98 10.24 -11.26
C ASP A 104 4.85 10.53 -12.77
N GLY A 105 4.20 11.63 -13.14
CA GLY A 105 4.09 12.15 -14.51
C GLY A 105 5.27 13.00 -14.96
N GLY A 106 6.32 13.16 -14.14
CA GLY A 106 7.48 14.01 -14.42
C GLY A 106 7.23 15.52 -14.24
N ILE A 107 6.14 15.90 -13.57
CA ILE A 107 5.74 17.28 -13.32
C ILE A 107 6.20 17.66 -11.92
N HIS A 108 7.30 18.39 -11.83
CA HIS A 108 7.91 18.73 -10.55
C HIS A 108 7.74 20.21 -10.20
N THR A 109 7.41 21.06 -11.17
CA THR A 109 7.28 22.49 -10.99
C THR A 109 5.92 23.02 -11.42
N ARG A 110 5.57 24.21 -10.92
CA ARG A 110 4.37 24.93 -11.37
C ARG A 110 4.41 25.21 -12.87
N ASP A 111 5.60 25.45 -13.42
CA ASP A 111 5.78 25.69 -14.85
C ASP A 111 5.56 24.41 -15.66
N ASP A 112 6.08 23.26 -15.20
CA ASP A 112 5.80 21.95 -15.83
C ASP A 112 4.29 21.67 -15.89
N LEU A 113 3.54 22.05 -14.85
CA LEU A 113 2.08 21.90 -14.83
C LEU A 113 1.40 22.89 -15.79
N ALA A 114 1.89 24.12 -15.90
CA ALA A 114 1.36 25.13 -16.79
C ALA A 114 1.53 24.75 -18.27
N ASP A 115 2.63 24.06 -18.61
CA ASP A 115 2.91 23.58 -19.96
C ASP A 115 1.93 22.49 -20.45
N LEU A 116 1.19 21.85 -19.55
CA LEU A 116 0.17 20.84 -19.88
C LEU A 116 -1.21 21.43 -20.20
N ALA A 117 -1.42 22.72 -19.95
CA ALA A 117 -2.66 23.40 -20.28
C ALA A 117 -2.70 23.78 -21.77
N VAL A 118 -3.05 22.82 -22.63
CA VAL A 118 -3.33 23.02 -24.07
C VAL A 118 -4.79 22.73 -24.38
#